data_AF-A0A7C7ZIR9-F1
#
_entry.id   AF-A0A7C7ZIR9-F1
#
_cell.length_a   1.000
_cell.length_b   1.000
_cell.length_c   1.000
_cell.angle_alpha   90.00
_cell.angle_beta   90.00
_cell.angle_gamma   90.00
#
_symmetry.space_group_name_H-M   'P 1'
#
loop_
_entity.id
_entity.type
_entity.pdbx_description
1 polymer ?
#
loop_
_entity_poly.entity_id
_entity_poly.type
_entity_poly.pdbx_seq_one_letter_code
_entity_poly.pdbx_strand_id
1 'polypeptide(L)'
;MTPRIRHNVVGLLLAVFIIWPLVQQQLVLRYRVSPWKLAGWAMYTTVMPRGNMALIGIDASGRRVPLDPRSSADLLATRSDFMSVRLMLGLFADPLPVARAMAEAHPVYQKWEITVNEVGLSRRGWLETIHQTVYRFKLTSTGIEQEDVSYPAPALTRKRAEG
;
A
#
# COMPACT_ATOMS: atom_id res chain seq x y z
N MET A 1 7.69 45.39 -7.14
CA MET A 1 7.41 44.20 -7.99
C MET A 1 6.73 44.66 -9.26
N THR A 2 7.34 44.50 -10.42
CA THR A 2 6.79 45.01 -11.70
C THR A 2 5.59 44.18 -12.14
N PRO A 3 4.63 44.77 -12.89
CA PRO A 3 3.43 44.07 -13.35
C PRO A 3 3.76 42.78 -14.13
N ARG A 4 4.85 42.74 -14.91
CA ARG A 4 5.30 41.53 -15.62
C ARG A 4 5.62 40.36 -14.68
N ILE A 5 6.28 40.63 -13.55
CA ILE A 5 6.62 39.59 -12.57
C ILE A 5 5.33 38.99 -11.98
N ARG A 6 4.32 39.83 -11.69
CA ARG A 6 3.03 39.35 -11.18
C ARG A 6 2.33 38.41 -12.17
N HIS A 7 2.29 38.77 -13.46
CA HIS A 7 1.68 37.93 -14.49
C HIS A 7 2.41 36.58 -14.64
N ASN A 8 3.76 36.59 -14.60
CA ASN A 8 4.54 35.35 -14.69
C ASN A 8 4.30 34.43 -13.49
N VAL A 9 4.25 35.00 -12.27
CA VAL A 9 3.96 34.23 -11.05
C VAL A 9 2.55 33.63 -11.11
N VAL A 10 1.55 34.41 -11.51
CA VAL A 10 0.17 33.92 -11.66
C VAL A 10 0.09 32.84 -12.74
N GLY A 11 0.74 33.04 -13.89
CA GLY A 11 0.78 32.04 -14.97
C GLY A 11 1.42 30.73 -14.52
N LEU A 12 2.53 30.80 -13.77
CA LEU A 12 3.17 29.61 -13.20
C LEU A 12 2.26 28.89 -12.21
N LEU A 13 1.61 29.62 -11.30
CA LEU A 13 0.67 29.04 -10.35
C LEU A 13 -0.48 28.33 -11.06
N LEU A 14 -1.09 28.97 -12.06
CA LEU A 14 -2.17 28.37 -12.86
C LEU A 14 -1.69 27.10 -13.58
N ALA A 15 -0.50 27.13 -14.19
CA ALA A 15 0.06 25.95 -14.83
C ALA A 15 0.25 24.79 -13.83
N VAL A 16 0.78 25.07 -12.64
CA VAL A 16 0.92 24.07 -11.57
C VAL A 16 -0.44 23.53 -11.14
N PHE A 17 -1.44 24.39 -10.94
CA PHE A 17 -2.80 23.97 -10.57
C PHE A 17 -3.50 23.11 -11.63
N ILE A 18 -3.17 23.27 -12.91
CA ILE A 18 -3.71 22.44 -14.00
C ILE A 18 -3.00 21.09 -14.06
N ILE A 19 -1.67 21.07 -13.89
CA ILE A 19 -0.85 19.86 -14.00
C ILE A 19 -1.01 18.97 -12.75
N TRP A 20 -1.18 19.57 -11.57
CA TRP A 20 -1.19 18.87 -10.30
C TRP A 20 -2.27 17.77 -10.19
N PRO A 21 -3.54 17.99 -10.57
CA PRO A 21 -4.56 16.93 -10.56
C PRO A 21 -4.19 15.71 -11.40
N LEU A 22 -3.53 15.90 -12.55
CA LEU A 22 -3.08 14.80 -13.41
C LEU A 22 -1.95 14.00 -12.73
N VAL A 23 -1.00 14.69 -12.12
CA VAL A 23 0.07 14.06 -11.33
C VAL A 23 -0.53 13.27 -10.16
N GLN A 24 -1.46 13.87 -9.41
CA GLN A 24 -2.16 13.19 -8.32
C GLN A 24 -2.93 11.95 -8.80
N GLN A 25 -3.65 12.05 -9.92
CA GLN A 25 -4.37 10.93 -10.50
C GLN A 25 -3.42 9.77 -10.83
N GLN A 26 -2.24 10.06 -11.40
CA GLN A 26 -1.23 9.04 -11.66
C GLN A 26 -0.65 8.45 -10.36
N LEU A 27 -0.41 9.26 -9.33
CA LEU A 27 0.05 8.79 -8.02
C LEU A 27 -0.96 7.82 -7.39
N VAL A 28 -2.25 8.14 -7.44
CA VAL A 28 -3.32 7.30 -6.91
C VAL A 28 -3.46 6.02 -7.74
N LEU A 29 -3.52 6.11 -9.07
CA LEU A 29 -3.77 4.94 -9.93
C LEU A 29 -2.57 3.97 -9.98
N ARG A 30 -1.34 4.49 -10.00
CA ARG A 30 -0.13 3.68 -10.16
C ARG A 30 0.47 3.27 -8.82
N TYR A 31 0.56 4.20 -7.89
CA TYR A 31 1.25 3.98 -6.61
C TYR A 31 0.30 3.84 -5.43
N ARG A 32 -1.02 3.92 -5.66
CA ARG A 32 -2.05 3.74 -4.62
C ARG A 32 -1.89 4.70 -3.44
N VAL A 33 -1.28 5.86 -3.68
CA VAL A 33 -1.16 6.90 -2.65
C VAL A 33 -2.56 7.38 -2.31
N SER A 34 -2.81 7.65 -1.02
CA SER A 34 -4.11 8.15 -0.60
C SER A 34 -4.36 9.56 -1.14
N PRO A 35 -5.44 9.78 -1.90
CA PRO A 35 -5.78 11.12 -2.38
C PRO A 35 -6.05 12.08 -1.22
N TRP A 36 -6.45 11.56 -0.05
CA TRP A 36 -6.77 12.31 1.16
C TRP A 36 -5.57 12.96 1.84
N LYS A 37 -4.35 12.48 1.58
CA LYS A 37 -3.12 13.01 2.20
C LYS A 37 -2.35 13.95 1.29
N LEU A 38 -2.67 14.00 -0.01
CA LEU A 38 -1.99 14.86 -0.98
C LEU A 38 -2.61 16.25 -1.15
N ALA A 39 -3.49 16.68 -0.23
CA ALA A 39 -4.28 17.91 -0.36
C ALA A 39 -5.00 18.00 -1.72
N GLY A 40 -5.48 16.84 -2.21
CA GLY A 40 -5.99 16.68 -3.55
C GLY A 40 -7.49 16.87 -3.67
N TRP A 41 -7.90 17.50 -4.77
CA TRP A 41 -9.30 17.63 -5.18
C TRP A 41 -9.99 16.26 -5.38
N ALA A 42 -9.20 15.20 -5.57
CA ALA A 42 -9.66 13.80 -5.67
C ALA A 42 -10.26 13.23 -4.36
N MET A 43 -10.22 13.97 -3.24
CA MET A 43 -10.88 13.59 -1.99
C MET A 43 -12.39 13.40 -2.15
N TYR A 44 -13.06 14.20 -2.98
CA TYR A 44 -14.52 14.15 -3.12
C TYR A 44 -15.05 12.92 -3.87
N THR A 45 -14.16 12.15 -4.51
CA THR A 45 -14.57 11.07 -5.42
C THR A 45 -14.13 9.69 -4.97
N THR A 46 -13.47 9.56 -3.80
CA THR A 46 -12.89 8.29 -3.37
C THR A 46 -13.23 7.96 -1.93
N VAL A 47 -13.67 6.73 -1.66
CA VAL A 47 -13.89 6.25 -0.28
C VAL A 47 -12.53 6.15 0.42
N MET A 48 -12.50 6.43 1.73
CA MET A 48 -11.30 6.25 2.54
C MET A 48 -10.80 4.80 2.39
N PRO A 49 -9.53 4.59 1.99
CA PRO A 49 -9.04 3.25 1.65
C PRO A 49 -9.13 2.35 2.87
N ARG A 50 -9.75 1.18 2.70
CA ARG A 50 -9.76 0.11 3.69
C ARG A 50 -8.74 -0.93 3.27
N GLY A 51 -7.90 -1.34 4.21
CA GLY A 51 -6.86 -2.33 4.00
C GLY A 51 -6.93 -3.44 5.03
N ASN A 52 -6.61 -4.66 4.62
CA ASN A 52 -6.31 -5.75 5.51
C ASN A 52 -4.93 -6.32 5.19
N MET A 53 -4.24 -6.80 6.21
CA MET A 53 -2.97 -7.49 6.08
C MET A 53 -3.05 -8.87 6.70
N ALA A 54 -2.61 -9.87 5.92
CA ALA A 54 -2.35 -11.22 6.37
C ALA A 54 -0.84 -11.47 6.46
N LEU A 55 -0.43 -12.16 7.53
CA LEU A 55 0.95 -12.53 7.82
C LEU A 55 1.07 -14.05 7.68
N ILE A 56 2.03 -14.53 6.91
CA ILE A 56 2.22 -15.96 6.65
C ILE A 56 3.69 -16.32 6.87
N GLY A 57 3.95 -17.31 7.70
CA GLY A 57 5.25 -17.97 7.83
C GLY A 57 5.33 -19.18 6.92
N ILE A 58 6.52 -19.48 6.39
CA ILE A 58 6.79 -20.68 5.60
C ILE A 58 7.83 -21.50 6.33
N ASP A 59 7.44 -22.71 6.74
CA ASP A 59 8.33 -23.62 7.47
C ASP A 59 9.33 -24.32 6.55
N ALA A 60 10.24 -25.11 7.13
CA ALA A 60 11.25 -25.85 6.38
C ALA A 60 10.67 -26.88 5.39
N SER A 61 9.42 -27.32 5.59
CA SER A 61 8.71 -28.22 4.67
C SER A 61 8.06 -27.47 3.50
N GLY A 62 8.11 -26.14 3.50
CA GLY A 62 7.43 -25.28 2.53
C GLY A 62 5.95 -25.05 2.84
N ARG A 63 5.46 -25.51 4.00
CA ARG A 63 4.06 -25.31 4.39
C ARG A 63 3.85 -23.86 4.83
N ARG A 64 2.78 -23.25 4.31
CA ARG A 64 2.32 -21.90 4.66
C ARG A 64 1.48 -21.95 5.93
N VAL A 65 1.88 -21.20 6.94
CA VAL A 65 1.20 -21.13 8.25
C VAL A 65 0.77 -19.68 8.50
N PRO A 66 -0.52 -19.40 8.71
CA PRO A 66 -0.97 -18.05 9.07
C PRO A 66 -0.44 -17.69 10.46
N LEU A 67 0.14 -16.49 10.58
CA LEU A 67 0.63 -15.97 11.85
C LEU A 67 -0.42 -15.04 12.46
N ASP A 68 -0.69 -15.22 13.75
CA ASP A 68 -1.53 -14.28 14.50
C ASP A 68 -0.68 -13.06 14.90
N PRO A 69 -1.02 -11.84 14.45
CA PRO A 69 -0.29 -10.63 14.86
C PRO A 69 -0.31 -10.40 16.38
N ARG A 70 -1.28 -10.97 17.11
CA ARG A 70 -1.40 -10.84 18.56
C ARG A 70 -0.42 -11.72 19.34
N SER A 71 0.35 -12.57 18.65
CA SER A 71 1.37 -13.41 19.30
C SER A 71 2.51 -12.60 19.92
N SER A 72 2.72 -11.36 19.46
CA SER A 72 3.73 -10.43 19.99
C SER A 72 3.18 -9.00 19.98
N ALA A 73 3.35 -8.27 21.08
CA ALA A 73 2.94 -6.86 21.17
C ALA A 73 3.68 -5.98 20.15
N ASP A 74 4.97 -6.26 19.93
CA ASP A 74 5.79 -5.53 18.96
C ASP A 74 5.34 -5.79 17.51
N LEU A 75 5.04 -7.06 17.19
CA LEU A 75 4.50 -7.41 15.87
C LEU A 75 3.15 -6.73 15.61
N LEU A 76 2.28 -6.68 16.62
CA LEU A 76 0.98 -6.02 16.52
C LEU A 76 1.14 -4.50 16.28
N ALA A 77 2.02 -3.85 17.02
CA ALA A 77 2.30 -2.42 16.89
C ALA A 77 2.91 -2.10 15.51
N THR A 78 3.99 -2.81 15.13
CA THR A 78 4.67 -2.63 13.84
C THR A 78 3.74 -2.87 12.66
N ARG A 79 2.86 -3.89 12.74
CA ARG A 79 1.81 -4.11 11.75
C ARG A 79 0.85 -2.93 11.64
N SER A 80 0.38 -2.41 12.78
CA SER A 80 -0.56 -1.29 12.82
C SER A 80 0.05 -0.01 12.24
N ASP A 81 1.30 0.28 12.59
CA ASP A 81 2.04 1.44 12.09
C ASP A 81 2.27 1.32 10.59
N PHE A 82 2.72 0.15 10.12
CA PHE A 82 2.84 -0.10 8.69
C PHE A 82 1.51 0.09 7.97
N MET A 83 0.40 -0.46 8.47
CA MET A 83 -0.90 -0.30 7.82
C MET A 83 -1.34 1.16 7.76
N SER A 84 -1.05 1.93 8.81
CA SER A 84 -1.35 3.37 8.84
C SER A 84 -0.55 4.11 7.77
N VAL A 85 0.75 3.84 7.66
CA VAL A 85 1.62 4.43 6.64
C VAL A 85 1.24 3.96 5.24
N ARG A 86 0.94 2.67 5.07
CA ARG A 86 0.52 2.05 3.81
C ARG A 86 -0.76 2.67 3.27
N LEU A 87 -1.75 2.90 4.13
CA LEU A 87 -2.99 3.56 3.75
C LEU A 87 -2.80 5.05 3.40
N MET A 88 -1.64 5.65 3.68
CA MET A 88 -1.31 7.01 3.28
C MET A 88 -0.42 7.06 2.03
N LEU A 89 0.67 6.29 2.02
CA LEU A 89 1.73 6.34 1.01
C LEU A 89 1.61 5.26 -0.07
N GLY A 90 0.67 4.32 0.07
CA GLY A 90 0.48 3.23 -0.88
C GLY A 90 1.75 2.38 -1.05
N LEU A 91 2.17 2.19 -2.30
CA LEU A 91 3.32 1.34 -2.65
C LEU A 91 4.67 1.85 -2.12
N PHE A 92 4.75 3.08 -1.63
CA PHE A 92 5.98 3.63 -1.05
C PHE A 92 6.19 3.24 0.43
N ALA A 93 5.20 2.64 1.09
CA ALA A 93 5.37 2.16 2.46
C ALA A 93 6.28 0.92 2.50
N ASP A 94 7.31 0.97 3.35
CA ASP A 94 8.31 -0.10 3.48
C ASP A 94 7.80 -1.25 4.39
N PRO A 95 7.65 -2.47 3.86
CA PRO A 95 7.20 -3.63 4.64
C PRO A 95 8.30 -4.31 5.46
N LEU A 96 9.58 -3.92 5.31
CA LEU A 96 10.70 -4.56 5.98
C LEU A 96 10.62 -4.58 7.51
N PRO A 97 10.16 -3.51 8.20
CA PRO A 97 9.99 -3.55 9.67
C PRO A 97 9.03 -4.65 10.12
N VAL A 98 7.93 -4.88 9.39
CA VAL A 98 6.97 -5.94 9.69
C VAL A 98 7.62 -7.30 9.52
N ALA A 99 8.40 -7.51 8.45
CA ALA A 99 9.11 -8.76 8.23
C ALA A 99 10.13 -9.05 9.34
N ARG A 100 10.83 -8.02 9.85
CA ARG A 100 11.72 -8.14 11.01
C ARG A 100 10.99 -8.57 12.27
N ALA A 101 9.90 -7.89 12.61
CA ALA A 101 9.08 -8.25 13.76
C ALA A 101 8.50 -9.68 13.63
N MET A 102 8.16 -10.11 12.40
CA MET A 102 7.71 -11.50 12.14
C MET A 102 8.81 -12.52 12.40
N ALA A 103 10.05 -12.26 11.95
CA ALA A 103 11.16 -13.18 12.16
C ALA A 103 11.60 -13.27 13.62
N GLU A 104 11.59 -12.14 14.32
CA GLU A 104 11.90 -12.08 15.75
C GLU A 104 10.85 -12.80 16.57
N ALA A 105 9.56 -12.62 16.27
CA ALA A 105 8.46 -13.29 16.97
C ALA A 105 8.37 -14.78 16.62
N HIS A 106 8.79 -15.19 15.41
CA HIS A 106 8.64 -16.56 14.91
C HIS A 106 9.92 -17.06 14.20
N PRO A 107 11.00 -17.34 14.96
CA PRO A 107 12.31 -17.70 14.40
C PRO A 107 12.36 -19.09 13.74
N VAL A 108 11.29 -19.90 13.89
CA VAL A 108 11.19 -21.24 13.31
C VAL A 108 10.98 -21.23 11.78
N TYR A 109 10.51 -20.11 11.23
CA TYR A 109 10.25 -19.98 9.79
C TYR A 109 11.48 -19.48 9.05
N GLN A 110 11.67 -19.94 7.82
CA GLN A 110 12.80 -19.52 6.96
C GLN A 110 12.41 -18.42 5.97
N LYS A 111 11.12 -18.36 5.64
CA LYS A 111 10.56 -17.34 4.76
C LYS A 111 9.27 -16.78 5.35
N TRP A 112 8.98 -15.54 4.98
CA TRP A 112 7.78 -14.84 5.39
C TRP A 112 7.10 -14.20 4.20
N GLU A 113 5.78 -14.17 4.25
CA GLU A 113 4.95 -13.54 3.25
C GLU A 113 3.98 -12.57 3.93
N ILE A 114 3.98 -11.32 3.45
CA ILE A 114 3.07 -10.27 3.87
C ILE A 114 2.13 -10.00 2.71
N THR A 115 0.85 -10.33 2.90
CA THR A 115 -0.20 -10.04 1.93
C THR A 115 -1.00 -8.84 2.40
N VAL A 116 -1.02 -7.77 1.59
CA VAL A 116 -1.83 -6.58 1.82
C VAL A 116 -2.96 -6.55 0.78
N ASN A 117 -4.19 -6.50 1.25
CA ASN A 117 -5.39 -6.36 0.44
C ASN A 117 -5.97 -4.96 0.67
N GLU A 118 -6.10 -4.18 -0.39
CA GLU A 118 -6.54 -2.78 -0.33
C GLU A 118 -7.73 -2.60 -1.25
N VAL A 119 -8.79 -1.96 -0.75
CA VAL A 119 -9.89 -1.52 -1.61
C VAL A 119 -9.44 -0.25 -2.33
N GLY A 120 -9.45 -0.29 -3.66
CA GLY A 120 -9.12 0.85 -4.50
C GLY A 120 -9.99 0.94 -5.74
N LEU A 121 -9.78 1.98 -6.53
CA LEU A 121 -10.50 2.17 -7.79
C LEU A 121 -9.90 1.30 -8.91
N SER A 122 -10.75 0.84 -9.81
CA SER A 122 -10.34 0.27 -11.09
C SER A 122 -10.10 1.37 -12.13
N ARG A 123 -9.16 1.11 -13.07
CA ARG A 123 -8.95 2.00 -14.23
C ARG A 123 -10.13 1.96 -15.22
N ARG A 124 -10.91 0.88 -15.23
CA ARG A 124 -12.01 0.65 -16.20
C ARG A 124 -13.38 1.12 -15.71
N GLY A 125 -13.52 1.46 -14.44
CA GLY A 125 -14.77 1.93 -13.88
C GLY A 125 -14.57 2.35 -12.44
N TRP A 126 -15.43 3.24 -11.96
CA TRP A 126 -15.49 3.71 -10.57
C TRP A 126 -15.91 2.61 -9.57
N LEU A 127 -15.68 1.34 -9.91
CA LEU A 127 -15.99 0.18 -9.10
C LEU A 127 -14.84 -0.12 -8.15
N GLU A 128 -15.21 -0.43 -6.91
CA GLU A 128 -14.30 -0.91 -5.88
C GLU A 128 -13.69 -2.24 -6.31
N THR A 129 -12.37 -2.30 -6.29
CA THR A 129 -11.57 -3.46 -6.65
C THR A 129 -10.60 -3.77 -5.52
N ILE A 130 -10.42 -5.05 -5.21
CA ILE A 130 -9.43 -5.48 -4.23
C ILE A 130 -8.09 -5.60 -4.94
N HIS A 131 -7.21 -4.69 -4.56
CA HIS A 131 -5.83 -4.69 -4.95
C HIS A 131 -5.03 -5.49 -3.94
N GLN A 132 -4.44 -6.58 -4.38
CA GLN A 132 -3.56 -7.40 -3.54
C GLN A 132 -2.10 -7.11 -3.88
N THR A 133 -1.27 -6.99 -2.84
CA THR A 133 0.20 -6.92 -2.94
C THR A 133 0.78 -7.97 -2.02
N VAL A 134 1.71 -8.76 -2.53
CA VAL A 134 2.36 -9.84 -1.78
C VAL A 134 3.85 -9.57 -1.75
N TYR A 135 4.38 -9.36 -0.55
CA TYR A 135 5.80 -9.19 -0.27
C TYR A 135 6.37 -10.49 0.26
N ARG A 136 7.47 -10.96 -0.31
CA ARG A 136 8.15 -12.19 0.11
C ARG A 136 9.52 -11.87 0.66
N PHE A 137 9.84 -12.47 1.78
CA PHE A 137 11.10 -12.29 2.49
C PHE A 137 11.72 -13.64 2.82
N LYS A 138 13.04 -13.67 2.87
CA LYS A 138 13.82 -14.83 3.31
C LYS A 138 14.84 -14.39 4.35
N LEU A 139 15.17 -15.31 5.26
CA LEU A 139 16.31 -15.12 6.15
C LEU A 139 17.59 -15.45 5.40
N THR A 140 18.57 -14.57 5.49
CA THR A 140 19.94 -14.77 4.98
C THR A 140 20.92 -14.68 6.16
N SER A 141 22.20 -14.96 5.90
CA SER A 141 23.25 -14.82 6.91
C SER A 141 23.45 -13.39 7.41
N THR A 142 23.01 -12.38 6.65
CA THR A 142 23.16 -10.96 6.97
C THR A 142 21.88 -10.32 7.51
N GLY A 143 20.77 -11.06 7.56
CA GLY A 143 19.48 -10.57 8.07
C GLY A 143 18.32 -10.96 7.16
N ILE A 144 17.25 -10.17 7.20
CA ILE A 144 16.08 -10.39 6.35
C ILE A 144 16.24 -9.64 5.04
N GLU A 145 16.07 -10.35 3.93
CA GLU A 145 16.11 -9.80 2.59
C GLU A 145 14.75 -9.98 1.90
N GLN A 146 14.32 -8.94 1.16
CA GLN A 146 13.14 -9.03 0.31
C GLN A 146 13.47 -9.83 -0.95
N GLU A 147 12.80 -10.96 -1.14
CA GLU A 147 13.01 -11.86 -2.29
C GLU A 147 12.24 -11.36 -3.52
N ASP A 148 10.98 -10.97 -3.33
CA ASP A 148 10.09 -10.63 -4.44
C ASP A 148 8.91 -9.75 -3.97
N VAL A 149 8.36 -8.97 -4.90
CA VAL A 149 7.10 -8.24 -4.74
C VAL A 149 6.21 -8.55 -5.92
N SER A 150 5.06 -9.16 -5.63
CA SER A 150 4.08 -9.48 -6.66
C SER A 150 2.80 -8.67 -6.53
N TYR A 151 2.26 -8.27 -7.68
CA TYR A 151 1.01 -7.53 -7.83
C TYR A 151 0.02 -8.41 -8.60
N PRO A 152 -0.58 -9.42 -7.94
CA PRO A 152 -1.55 -10.28 -8.60
C PRO A 152 -2.68 -9.45 -9.22
N ALA A 153 -3.26 -9.98 -10.29
CA ALA A 153 -4.38 -9.34 -10.97
C ALA A 153 -5.49 -9.06 -9.95
N PRO A 154 -6.05 -7.84 -9.95
CA PRO A 154 -7.05 -7.47 -8.97
C PRO A 154 -8.26 -8.41 -9.04
N ALA A 155 -8.69 -8.90 -7.87
CA ALA A 155 -9.94 -9.65 -7.79
C ALA A 155 -11.12 -8.67 -7.79
N LEU A 156 -12.13 -8.93 -8.62
CA LEU A 156 -13.38 -8.17 -8.57
C LEU A 156 -14.11 -8.50 -7.26
N THR A 157 -14.42 -7.47 -6.49
CA THR A 157 -14.90 -7.57 -5.10
C THR A 157 -16.24 -8.34 -4.97
N ARG A 158 -17.05 -8.39 -6.04
CA ARG A 158 -18.16 -9.34 -6.29
C ARG A 158 -18.83 -8.91 -7.59
N LYS A 159 -19.28 -9.85 -8.43
CA LYS A 159 -20.44 -9.57 -9.29
C LYS A 159 -21.59 -9.24 -8.34
N ARG A 160 -22.18 -8.04 -8.45
CA ARG A 160 -23.44 -7.71 -7.78
C ARG A 160 -24.36 -8.90 -8.01
N ALA A 161 -24.81 -9.57 -6.95
CA ALA A 161 -25.84 -10.59 -7.10
C ALA A 161 -27.04 -9.85 -7.71
N GLU A 162 -27.29 -10.10 -8.99
CA GLU A 162 -28.49 -9.62 -9.68
C GLU A 162 -29.64 -10.36 -8.99
N GLY A 163 -30.34 -9.61 -8.14
CA GLY A 163 -31.64 -9.99 -7.59
C GLY A 163 -32.74 -9.34 -8.41
#